data_AF-A0A9D2JQ30-F1
#
_entry.id   AF-A0A9D2JQ30-F1
#
_cell.length_a   1.000
_cell.length_b   1.000
_cell.length_c   1.000
_cell.angle_alpha   90.00
_cell.angle_beta   90.00
_cell.angle_gamma   90.00
#
_symmetry.space_group_name_H-M   'P 1'
#
loop_
_entity.id
_entity.type
_entity.pdbx_description
1 polymer ?
#
loop_
_entity_poly.entity_id
_entity_poly.type
_entity_poly.pdbx_seq_one_letter_code
_entity_poly.pdbx_strand_id
1 'polypeptide(L)'
;MKQLTTVLQRRRRVLLALGYLLVLVCAVMYLRVTISVPPEGDDRLTLNRWLYDFERMPFWQYLLQDLQERLRYFTLDQVRFFPFHYPSAFSLLFFGTLSSYRLYIIGVTAAAAFLTGRVAARLARSEALALGAFTLTLALAPIFNEGMYSYYAVPQKTLFWAMAAWLCLLRLQDTGRRRWGAAAAVLAFLSCGTYEEGYMYAALAALVWVVLYRSLKRGLQACAPVLGGSAAALAFHLASSRGTGSTGNAFSLDLPQIARVTVQQMAASLPFLNPLLLGEDPGAITNGDKLWPLLLGAAAGVVLCFLLPRRRPPARVLGGMAALGLLLWAGPALLLACSERYQQPEAITWKWGYIPAAASAVGFALLLAALIALLAGAMARLPRAPSAVLRLALAAAVAVGLCANGAYTRACLRSHHAQNLDNYYFFTYTIEAGLADDVTADDLLICNENVWGGNPDAESYFFSRFAGRELHAQVMGAGTVPDGLRGSVYGYQTYRNYGGYDLAWCGRAQDDSAELLDTLNVYVQGALVPDNAVIKYTVRLADGSEEARSVCLLDCDRTERNARGDYIATVEDSSILNAKVMIWDG
;
A
#
# COMPACT_ATOMS: atom_id res chain seq x y z
N MET A 1 26.43 4.93 -40.48
CA MET A 1 25.17 5.55 -40.02
C MET A 1 23.90 4.96 -40.63
N LYS A 2 23.71 4.92 -41.97
CA LYS A 2 22.49 4.37 -42.61
C LYS A 2 22.16 2.91 -42.21
N GLN A 3 23.15 2.00 -42.18
CA GLN A 3 22.96 0.61 -41.74
C GLN A 3 22.50 0.49 -40.28
N LEU A 4 23.00 1.37 -39.39
CA LEU A 4 22.59 1.41 -37.98
C LEU A 4 21.11 1.82 -37.86
N THR A 5 20.67 2.79 -38.67
CA THR A 5 19.27 3.24 -38.72
C THR A 5 18.32 2.15 -39.21
N THR A 6 18.72 1.35 -40.20
CA THR A 6 17.93 0.23 -40.73
C THR A 6 17.81 -0.92 -39.73
N VAL A 7 18.88 -1.23 -38.99
CA VAL A 7 18.88 -2.23 -37.91
C VAL A 7 18.01 -1.76 -36.73
N LEU A 8 18.13 -0.50 -36.32
CA LEU A 8 17.30 0.11 -35.27
C LEU A 8 15.81 0.16 -35.64
N GLN A 9 15.47 0.35 -36.91
CA GLN A 9 14.09 0.28 -37.40
C GLN A 9 13.53 -1.16 -37.35
N ARG A 10 14.31 -2.16 -37.78
CA ARG A 10 13.93 -3.59 -37.69
C ARG A 10 13.81 -4.06 -36.24
N ARG A 11 14.67 -3.58 -35.34
CA ARG A 11 14.69 -3.98 -33.91
C ARG A 11 13.93 -3.03 -32.98
N ARG A 12 13.13 -2.09 -33.51
CA ARG A 12 12.43 -1.06 -32.72
C ARG A 12 11.58 -1.64 -31.59
N ARG A 13 10.90 -2.77 -31.82
CA ARG A 13 10.07 -3.44 -30.80
C ARG A 13 10.93 -4.01 -29.67
N VAL A 14 12.06 -4.62 -30.02
CA VAL A 14 13.01 -5.19 -29.04
C VAL A 14 13.63 -4.09 -28.19
N LEU A 15 14.05 -2.98 -28.81
CA LEU A 15 14.62 -1.83 -28.08
C LEU A 15 13.60 -1.19 -27.14
N LEU A 16 12.34 -1.10 -27.56
CA LEU A 16 11.28 -0.60 -26.69
C LEU A 16 11.04 -1.54 -25.50
N ALA A 17 10.99 -2.86 -25.74
CA ALA A 17 10.85 -3.85 -24.68
C ALA A 17 12.02 -3.80 -23.69
N LEU A 18 13.25 -3.71 -24.17
CA LEU A 18 14.44 -3.51 -23.32
C LEU A 18 14.37 -2.20 -22.53
N GLY A 19 13.86 -1.11 -23.14
CA GLY A 19 13.63 0.15 -22.45
C GLY A 19 12.64 0.02 -21.30
N TYR A 20 11.52 -0.69 -21.50
CA TYR A 20 10.55 -0.98 -20.45
C TYR A 20 11.16 -1.83 -19.33
N LEU A 21 11.91 -2.88 -19.68
CA LEU A 21 12.56 -3.76 -18.70
C LEU A 21 13.61 -3.01 -17.86
N LEU A 22 14.43 -2.16 -18.49
CA LEU A 22 15.43 -1.36 -17.77
C LEU A 22 14.77 -0.40 -16.78
N VAL A 23 13.71 0.30 -17.21
CA VAL A 23 12.95 1.19 -16.33
C VAL A 23 12.31 0.39 -15.18
N LEU A 24 11.77 -0.79 -15.47
CA LEU A 24 11.17 -1.65 -14.46
C LEU A 24 12.19 -2.09 -13.40
N VAL A 25 13.39 -2.51 -13.80
CA VAL A 25 14.46 -2.89 -12.86
C VAL A 25 14.83 -1.71 -11.96
N CYS A 26 15.08 -0.53 -12.54
CA CYS A 26 15.37 0.67 -11.74
C CYS A 26 14.20 1.05 -10.82
N ALA A 27 12.97 0.90 -11.28
CA ALA A 27 11.77 1.18 -10.51
C ALA A 27 11.56 0.22 -9.34
N VAL A 28 11.78 -1.09 -9.53
CA VAL A 28 11.73 -2.05 -8.42
C VAL A 28 12.77 -1.67 -7.36
N MET A 29 13.97 -1.30 -7.77
CA MET A 29 15.01 -0.87 -6.83
C MET A 29 14.68 0.48 -6.15
N TYR A 30 13.98 1.37 -6.84
CA TYR A 30 13.45 2.62 -6.28
C TYR A 30 12.27 2.39 -5.31
N LEU A 31 11.39 1.43 -5.58
CA LEU A 31 10.19 1.19 -4.77
C LEU A 31 10.43 0.20 -3.64
N ARG A 32 11.53 -0.57 -3.65
CA ARG A 32 11.87 -1.57 -2.62
C ARG A 32 11.93 -1.00 -1.20
N VAL A 33 12.05 0.32 -1.03
CA VAL A 33 11.99 0.95 0.31
C VAL A 33 10.67 0.62 1.01
N THR A 34 9.59 0.43 0.26
CA THR A 34 8.26 0.06 0.77
C THR A 34 8.16 -1.39 1.28
N ILE A 35 9.16 -2.23 0.96
CA ILE A 35 9.27 -3.61 1.48
C ILE A 35 9.69 -3.59 2.95
N SER A 36 10.44 -2.59 3.35
CA SER A 36 10.95 -2.43 4.73
C SER A 36 10.00 -1.66 5.64
N VAL A 37 8.75 -1.44 5.21
CA VAL A 37 7.71 -0.75 5.99
C VAL A 37 6.84 -1.82 6.64
N PRO A 38 6.48 -1.69 7.94
CA PRO A 38 5.54 -2.62 8.57
C PRO A 38 4.17 -2.61 7.87
N PRO A 39 3.29 -3.59 8.14
CA PRO A 39 1.91 -3.53 7.67
C PRO A 39 1.22 -2.23 8.13
N GLU A 40 0.48 -1.59 7.23
CA GLU A 40 -0.22 -0.31 7.47
C GLU A 40 -1.66 -0.41 6.98
N GLY A 41 -2.56 0.35 7.61
CA GLY A 41 -3.99 0.32 7.31
C GLY A 41 -4.63 -1.04 7.55
N ASP A 42 -5.62 -1.40 6.73
CA ASP A 42 -6.34 -2.68 6.81
C ASP A 42 -5.44 -3.92 6.66
N ASP A 43 -4.20 -3.76 6.16
CA ASP A 43 -3.24 -4.86 6.08
C ASP A 43 -2.84 -5.36 7.48
N ARG A 44 -2.89 -4.51 8.52
CA ARG A 44 -2.62 -4.92 9.91
C ARG A 44 -3.59 -5.97 10.42
N LEU A 45 -4.81 -6.01 9.87
CA LEU A 45 -5.81 -7.05 10.13
C LEU A 45 -5.70 -8.18 9.08
N THR A 46 -5.86 -7.83 7.81
CA THR A 46 -6.10 -8.82 6.75
C THR A 46 -4.86 -9.65 6.40
N LEU A 47 -3.67 -9.04 6.42
CA LEU A 47 -2.44 -9.72 6.06
C LEU A 47 -2.00 -10.74 7.11
N ASN A 48 -2.20 -10.43 8.40
CA ASN A 48 -1.86 -11.36 9.49
C ASN A 48 -2.71 -12.63 9.42
N ARG A 49 -4.02 -12.49 9.18
CA ARG A 49 -4.90 -13.64 8.94
C ARG A 49 -4.43 -14.50 7.77
N TRP A 50 -4.17 -13.89 6.61
CA TRP A 50 -3.74 -14.66 5.42
C TRP A 50 -2.42 -15.38 5.63
N LEU A 51 -1.42 -14.70 6.21
CA LEU A 51 -0.12 -15.29 6.46
C LEU A 51 -0.23 -16.48 7.43
N TYR A 52 -1.03 -16.33 8.49
CA TYR A 52 -1.33 -17.41 9.41
C TYR A 52 -2.04 -18.60 8.73
N ASP A 53 -3.07 -18.33 7.93
CA ASP A 53 -3.80 -19.37 7.20
C ASP A 53 -2.87 -20.13 6.22
N PHE A 54 -1.99 -19.42 5.51
CA PHE A 54 -1.06 -20.02 4.54
C PHE A 54 0.05 -20.86 5.17
N GLU A 55 0.41 -20.62 6.43
CA GLU A 55 1.37 -21.45 7.16
C GLU A 55 0.76 -22.81 7.53
N ARG A 56 -0.56 -22.90 7.71
CA ARG A 56 -1.25 -24.09 8.21
C ARG A 56 -2.05 -24.84 7.15
N MET A 57 -2.41 -24.17 6.06
CA MET A 57 -3.27 -24.74 5.02
C MET A 57 -2.57 -24.79 3.66
N PRO A 58 -2.63 -25.93 2.94
CA PRO A 58 -2.16 -25.98 1.55
C PRO A 58 -2.85 -24.92 0.69
N PHE A 59 -2.08 -24.22 -0.15
CA PHE A 59 -2.58 -23.13 -1.00
C PHE A 59 -3.88 -23.48 -1.75
N TRP A 60 -3.97 -24.68 -2.33
CA TRP A 60 -5.16 -25.09 -3.10
C TRP A 60 -6.40 -25.29 -2.23
N GLN A 61 -6.22 -25.75 -0.99
CA GLN A 61 -7.33 -25.86 -0.04
C GLN A 61 -7.81 -24.48 0.37
N TYR A 62 -6.90 -23.55 0.68
CA TYR A 62 -7.24 -22.17 1.01
C TYR A 62 -7.97 -21.50 -0.16
N LEU A 63 -7.44 -21.64 -1.37
CA LEU A 63 -8.04 -21.06 -2.56
C LEU A 63 -9.46 -21.59 -2.79
N LEU A 64 -9.72 -22.88 -2.57
CA LEU A 64 -11.06 -23.45 -2.70
C LEU A 64 -12.03 -22.88 -1.66
N GLN A 65 -11.59 -22.72 -0.40
CA GLN A 65 -12.39 -22.11 0.66
C GLN A 65 -12.69 -20.64 0.36
N ASP A 66 -11.68 -19.86 -0.04
CA ASP A 66 -11.82 -18.47 -0.44
C ASP A 66 -12.76 -18.30 -1.65
N LEU A 67 -12.66 -19.19 -2.65
CA LEU A 67 -13.58 -19.18 -3.79
C LEU A 67 -15.00 -19.55 -3.39
N GLN A 68 -15.20 -20.52 -2.48
CA GLN A 68 -16.52 -20.87 -1.96
C GLN A 68 -17.16 -19.72 -1.19
N GLU A 69 -16.40 -19.03 -0.36
CA GLU A 69 -16.86 -17.83 0.36
C GLU A 69 -17.24 -16.73 -0.63
N ARG A 70 -16.42 -16.52 -1.67
CA ARG A 70 -16.69 -15.51 -2.71
C ARG A 70 -17.88 -15.85 -3.59
N LEU A 71 -18.13 -17.13 -3.85
CA LEU A 71 -19.33 -17.57 -4.57
C LEU A 71 -20.59 -17.09 -3.85
N ARG A 72 -20.58 -17.00 -2.51
CA ARG A 72 -21.71 -16.44 -1.72
C ARG A 72 -21.98 -14.97 -2.01
N TYR A 73 -20.97 -14.21 -2.43
CA TYR A 73 -21.18 -12.84 -2.93
C TYR A 73 -21.89 -12.85 -4.28
N PHE A 74 -21.50 -13.76 -5.19
CA PHE A 74 -22.10 -13.88 -6.53
C PHE A 74 -23.51 -14.47 -6.52
N THR A 75 -23.85 -15.30 -5.53
CA THR A 75 -25.21 -15.80 -5.30
C THR A 75 -26.09 -14.81 -4.52
N LEU A 76 -25.54 -13.66 -4.09
CA LEU A 76 -26.24 -12.65 -3.29
C LEU A 76 -26.67 -13.13 -1.88
N ASP A 77 -26.02 -14.19 -1.39
CA ASP A 77 -26.22 -14.72 -0.03
C ASP A 77 -25.60 -13.79 1.01
N GLN A 78 -24.47 -13.16 0.68
CA GLN A 78 -23.79 -12.18 1.54
C GLN A 78 -23.73 -10.79 0.90
N VAL A 79 -23.93 -9.76 1.72
CA VAL A 79 -23.85 -8.36 1.31
C VAL A 79 -22.39 -7.94 1.15
N ARG A 80 -22.00 -7.51 -0.05
CA ARG A 80 -20.67 -6.95 -0.32
C ARG A 80 -20.76 -5.86 -1.39
N PHE A 81 -20.17 -4.71 -1.10
CA PHE A 81 -20.20 -3.54 -1.99
C PHE A 81 -19.35 -3.77 -3.27
N PHE A 82 -18.16 -4.35 -3.14
CA PHE A 82 -17.21 -4.62 -4.23
C PHE A 82 -16.75 -6.09 -4.22
N PRO A 83 -17.29 -6.95 -5.09
CA PRO A 83 -17.03 -8.39 -5.07
C PRO A 83 -15.60 -8.78 -5.50
N PHE A 84 -14.89 -7.91 -6.22
CA PHE A 84 -13.52 -8.15 -6.71
C PHE A 84 -12.44 -7.36 -5.94
N HIS A 85 -12.83 -6.70 -4.86
CA HIS A 85 -11.93 -5.94 -3.98
C HIS A 85 -10.79 -6.81 -3.45
N TYR A 86 -11.13 -8.01 -2.98
CA TYR A 86 -10.19 -8.96 -2.40
C TYR A 86 -9.16 -9.52 -3.40
N PRO A 87 -8.04 -10.06 -2.89
CA PRO A 87 -7.02 -10.68 -3.72
C PRO A 87 -7.62 -11.69 -4.70
N SER A 88 -7.30 -11.60 -5.99
CA SER A 88 -7.52 -12.71 -6.91
C SER A 88 -6.74 -13.97 -6.49
N ALA A 89 -7.15 -15.13 -6.99
CA ALA A 89 -6.40 -16.38 -6.84
C ALA A 89 -4.91 -16.23 -7.18
N PHE A 90 -4.60 -15.45 -8.22
CA PHE A 90 -3.24 -15.15 -8.63
C PHE A 90 -2.47 -14.30 -7.61
N SER A 91 -3.11 -13.29 -7.03
CA SER A 91 -2.44 -12.43 -6.04
C SER A 91 -2.14 -13.19 -4.75
N LEU A 92 -2.96 -14.16 -4.35
CA LEU A 92 -2.69 -15.00 -3.17
C LEU A 92 -1.37 -15.75 -3.25
N LEU A 93 -0.86 -16.06 -4.45
CA LEU A 93 0.48 -16.66 -4.63
C LEU A 93 1.61 -15.81 -4.07
N PHE A 94 1.38 -14.51 -3.92
CA PHE A 94 2.37 -13.57 -3.42
C PHE A 94 2.23 -13.30 -1.92
N PHE A 95 1.23 -13.89 -1.25
CA PHE A 95 0.85 -13.50 0.12
C PHE A 95 1.50 -14.40 1.18
N GLY A 96 2.47 -15.22 0.81
CA GLY A 96 3.21 -16.06 1.76
C GLY A 96 4.28 -15.31 2.58
N THR A 97 4.68 -14.10 2.17
CA THR A 97 5.55 -13.21 2.97
C THR A 97 5.20 -11.75 2.71
N LEU A 98 5.49 -10.86 3.67
CA LEU A 98 5.34 -9.41 3.49
C LEU A 98 6.13 -8.90 2.28
N SER A 99 7.37 -9.38 2.11
CA SER A 99 8.22 -8.99 0.98
C SER A 99 7.64 -9.38 -0.37
N SER A 100 7.14 -10.61 -0.50
CA SER A 100 6.49 -11.08 -1.72
C SER A 100 5.20 -10.29 -2.02
N TYR A 101 4.42 -9.98 -0.99
CA TYR A 101 3.21 -9.17 -1.10
C TYR A 101 3.50 -7.75 -1.59
N ARG A 102 4.56 -7.11 -1.07
CA ARG A 102 4.99 -5.77 -1.50
C ARG A 102 5.54 -5.78 -2.93
N LEU A 103 6.28 -6.82 -3.33
CA LEU A 103 6.69 -7.02 -4.72
C LEU A 103 5.50 -7.16 -5.67
N TYR A 104 4.43 -7.84 -5.23
CA TYR A 104 3.19 -7.91 -5.99
C TYR A 104 2.57 -6.52 -6.21
N ILE A 105 2.50 -5.67 -5.17
CA ILE A 105 1.95 -4.30 -5.30
C ILE A 105 2.79 -3.45 -6.26
N ILE A 106 4.12 -3.54 -6.17
CA ILE A 106 5.04 -2.89 -7.12
C ILE A 106 4.75 -3.38 -8.55
N GLY A 107 4.57 -4.70 -8.73
CA GLY A 107 4.25 -5.32 -10.01
C GLY A 107 2.94 -4.83 -10.60
N VAL A 108 1.86 -4.78 -9.81
CA VAL A 108 0.55 -4.25 -10.23
C VAL A 108 0.65 -2.76 -10.58
N THR A 109 1.39 -1.98 -9.79
CA THR A 109 1.60 -0.55 -10.08
C THR A 109 2.29 -0.36 -11.43
N ALA A 110 3.34 -1.13 -11.69
CA ALA A 110 4.04 -1.11 -12.98
C ALA A 110 3.12 -1.57 -14.12
N ALA A 111 2.30 -2.60 -13.91
CA ALA A 111 1.35 -3.07 -14.91
C ALA A 111 0.30 -2.01 -15.25
N ALA A 112 -0.27 -1.33 -14.24
CA ALA A 112 -1.22 -0.23 -14.41
C ALA A 112 -0.58 0.93 -15.18
N ALA A 113 0.60 1.38 -14.76
CA ALA A 113 1.37 2.42 -15.44
C ALA A 113 1.68 2.05 -16.90
N PHE A 114 2.03 0.79 -17.16
CA PHE A 114 2.30 0.28 -18.49
C PHE A 114 1.06 0.34 -19.38
N LEU A 115 -0.10 -0.10 -18.89
CA LEU A 115 -1.36 -0.06 -19.65
C LEU A 115 -1.83 1.38 -19.91
N THR A 116 -1.72 2.29 -18.92
CA THR A 116 -1.98 3.72 -19.14
C THR A 116 -1.05 4.28 -20.20
N GLY A 117 0.23 3.92 -20.14
CA GLY A 117 1.20 4.23 -21.18
C GLY A 117 0.77 3.70 -22.56
N ARG A 118 0.24 2.48 -22.66
CA ARG A 118 -0.27 1.93 -23.93
C ARG A 118 -1.50 2.66 -24.44
N VAL A 119 -2.41 3.08 -23.58
CA VAL A 119 -3.54 3.95 -23.95
C VAL A 119 -3.01 5.25 -24.54
N ALA A 120 -2.07 5.91 -23.85
CA ALA A 120 -1.41 7.11 -24.35
C ALA A 120 -0.66 6.87 -25.67
N ALA A 121 0.01 5.72 -25.84
CA ALA A 121 0.69 5.35 -27.08
C ALA A 121 -0.28 5.29 -28.26
N ARG A 122 -1.50 4.76 -28.05
CA ARG A 122 -2.53 4.66 -29.08
C ARG A 122 -3.14 6.02 -29.41
N LEU A 123 -3.54 6.78 -28.39
CA LEU A 123 -4.17 8.09 -28.57
C LEU A 123 -3.20 9.12 -29.17
N ALA A 124 -1.95 9.13 -28.71
CA ALA A 124 -0.93 10.07 -29.17
C ALA A 124 -0.10 9.55 -30.36
N ARG A 125 -0.25 8.27 -30.74
CA ARG A 125 0.58 7.56 -31.72
C ARG A 125 2.09 7.67 -31.41
N SER A 126 2.45 7.60 -30.13
CA SER A 126 3.81 7.85 -29.65
C SER A 126 4.24 6.87 -28.55
N GLU A 127 5.09 5.90 -28.92
CA GLU A 127 5.72 4.99 -27.96
C GLU A 127 6.70 5.69 -27.02
N ALA A 128 7.30 6.81 -27.47
CA ALA A 128 8.22 7.59 -26.63
C ALA A 128 7.47 8.32 -25.52
N LEU A 129 6.28 8.86 -25.81
CA LEU A 129 5.45 9.48 -24.77
C LEU A 129 5.04 8.45 -23.74
N ALA A 130 4.61 7.28 -24.20
CA ALA A 130 4.21 6.18 -23.35
C ALA A 130 5.34 5.63 -22.47
N LEU A 131 6.56 5.51 -23.00
CA LEU A 131 7.72 5.10 -22.21
C LEU A 131 8.10 6.19 -21.20
N GLY A 132 8.10 7.45 -21.61
CA GLY A 132 8.40 8.57 -20.71
C GLY A 132 7.37 8.72 -19.57
N ALA A 133 6.08 8.59 -19.88
CA ALA A 133 5.01 8.58 -18.88
C ALA A 133 5.16 7.41 -17.91
N PHE A 134 5.42 6.20 -18.42
CA PHE A 134 5.70 5.02 -17.58
C PHE A 134 6.88 5.24 -16.62
N THR A 135 7.99 5.79 -17.13
CA THR A 135 9.16 6.11 -16.29
C THR A 135 8.83 7.15 -15.23
N LEU A 136 8.10 8.22 -15.59
CA LEU A 136 7.70 9.26 -14.65
C LEU A 136 6.75 8.73 -13.58
N THR A 137 5.77 7.89 -13.95
CA THR A 137 4.84 7.27 -12.99
C THR A 137 5.60 6.51 -11.90
N LEU A 138 6.58 5.70 -12.30
CA LEU A 138 7.35 4.90 -11.35
C LEU A 138 8.32 5.75 -10.51
N ALA A 139 8.87 6.82 -11.08
CA ALA A 139 9.75 7.76 -10.36
C ALA A 139 9.00 8.69 -9.40
N LEU A 140 7.71 8.94 -9.66
CA LEU A 140 6.85 9.85 -8.90
C LEU A 140 5.79 9.12 -8.07
N ALA A 141 5.95 7.81 -7.86
CA ALA A 141 5.08 7.05 -6.98
C ALA A 141 5.01 7.72 -5.59
N PRO A 142 3.80 7.99 -5.05
CA PRO A 142 3.62 8.66 -3.76
C PRO A 142 3.88 7.65 -2.63
N ILE A 143 5.14 7.28 -2.43
CA ILE A 143 5.56 6.22 -1.51
C ILE A 143 5.32 6.54 -0.03
N PHE A 144 4.91 7.77 0.31
CA PHE A 144 4.51 8.15 1.66
C PHE A 144 3.00 7.94 1.91
N ASN A 145 2.23 7.70 0.85
CA ASN A 145 0.83 7.30 0.94
C ASN A 145 0.74 5.78 1.05
N GLU A 146 0.05 5.28 2.08
CA GLU A 146 -0.12 3.84 2.32
C GLU A 146 -0.78 3.09 1.14
N GLY A 147 -1.63 3.74 0.34
CA GLY A 147 -2.22 3.14 -0.86
C GLY A 147 -1.19 2.70 -1.90
N MET A 148 0.05 3.20 -1.82
CA MET A 148 1.16 2.80 -2.70
C MET A 148 1.76 1.44 -2.30
N TYR A 149 1.53 0.94 -1.09
CA TYR A 149 2.16 -0.28 -0.59
C TYR A 149 1.28 -1.18 0.30
N SER A 150 0.02 -0.79 0.57
CA SER A 150 -0.97 -1.59 1.31
C SER A 150 -2.22 -1.88 0.46
N TYR A 151 -3.25 -2.48 1.07
CA TYR A 151 -4.58 -2.70 0.46
C TYR A 151 -4.53 -3.51 -0.83
N TYR A 152 -3.61 -4.46 -0.95
CA TYR A 152 -3.50 -5.43 -2.05
C TYR A 152 -3.55 -4.78 -3.45
N ALA A 153 -3.02 -3.55 -3.53
CA ALA A 153 -3.02 -2.69 -4.71
C ALA A 153 -4.41 -2.36 -5.28
N VAL A 154 -5.44 -2.22 -4.46
CA VAL A 154 -6.83 -1.98 -4.92
C VAL A 154 -6.96 -0.81 -5.91
N PRO A 155 -6.45 0.41 -5.65
CA PRO A 155 -6.52 1.51 -6.62
C PRO A 155 -5.78 1.19 -7.93
N GLN A 156 -4.59 0.61 -7.84
CA GLN A 156 -3.75 0.28 -8.99
C GLN A 156 -4.37 -0.83 -9.84
N LYS A 157 -4.96 -1.88 -9.22
CA LYS A 157 -5.74 -2.93 -9.89
C LYS A 157 -6.93 -2.33 -10.63
N THR A 158 -7.64 -1.41 -9.98
CA THR A 158 -8.81 -0.76 -10.57
C THR A 158 -8.42 0.01 -11.83
N LEU A 159 -7.35 0.81 -11.77
CA LEU A 159 -6.80 1.49 -12.94
C LEU A 159 -6.31 0.49 -14.01
N PHE A 160 -5.64 -0.60 -13.62
CA PHE A 160 -5.19 -1.65 -14.54
C PHE A 160 -6.35 -2.22 -15.37
N TRP A 161 -7.44 -2.62 -14.71
CA TRP A 161 -8.63 -3.15 -15.40
C TRP A 161 -9.28 -2.11 -16.31
N ALA A 162 -9.42 -0.86 -15.85
CA ALA A 162 -9.95 0.23 -16.65
C ALA A 162 -9.13 0.47 -17.92
N MET A 163 -7.80 0.58 -17.81
CA MET A 163 -6.93 0.82 -18.97
C MET A 163 -6.91 -0.37 -19.92
N ALA A 164 -6.99 -1.60 -19.40
CA ALA A 164 -7.17 -2.80 -20.23
C ALA A 164 -8.49 -2.74 -21.02
N ALA A 165 -9.58 -2.31 -20.38
CA ALA A 165 -10.87 -2.12 -21.02
C ALA A 165 -10.80 -1.07 -22.14
N TRP A 166 -10.14 0.07 -21.89
CA TRP A 166 -9.95 1.13 -22.88
C TRP A 166 -9.13 0.65 -24.08
N LEU A 167 -8.08 -0.14 -23.86
CA LEU A 167 -7.29 -0.74 -24.94
C LEU A 167 -8.11 -1.73 -25.79
N CYS A 168 -8.96 -2.54 -25.15
CA CYS A 168 -9.90 -3.41 -25.85
C CYS A 168 -10.91 -2.59 -26.66
N LEU A 169 -11.39 -1.47 -26.11
CA LEU A 169 -12.31 -0.58 -26.81
C LEU A 169 -11.66 0.09 -28.04
N LEU A 170 -10.44 0.58 -27.90
CA LEU A 170 -9.65 1.09 -29.03
C LEU A 170 -9.44 -0.01 -30.08
N ARG A 171 -9.21 -1.25 -29.65
CA ARG A 171 -9.02 -2.39 -30.56
C ARG A 171 -10.30 -2.82 -31.26
N LEU A 172 -11.46 -2.71 -30.59
CA LEU A 172 -12.77 -2.87 -31.20
C LEU A 172 -12.93 -1.86 -32.34
N GLN A 173 -12.59 -0.59 -32.11
CA GLN A 173 -12.70 0.48 -33.11
C GLN A 173 -11.76 0.29 -34.29
N ASP A 174 -10.54 -0.20 -34.04
CA ASP A 174 -9.58 -0.52 -35.11
C ASP A 174 -10.01 -1.70 -35.99
N THR A 175 -10.76 -2.66 -35.44
CA THR A 175 -10.97 -3.97 -36.10
C THR A 175 -12.41 -4.35 -36.40
N GLY A 176 -13.39 -3.68 -35.78
CA GLY A 176 -14.80 -4.04 -35.81
C GLY A 176 -15.14 -5.38 -35.11
N ARG A 177 -14.17 -6.09 -34.52
CA ARG A 177 -14.41 -7.43 -33.97
C ARG A 177 -15.09 -7.35 -32.59
N ARG A 178 -16.32 -7.84 -32.51
CA ARG A 178 -17.18 -7.81 -31.31
C ARG A 178 -16.53 -8.40 -30.05
N ARG A 179 -15.64 -9.40 -30.18
CA ARG A 179 -14.91 -9.99 -29.04
C ARG A 179 -14.14 -8.96 -28.21
N TRP A 180 -13.64 -7.90 -28.84
CA TRP A 180 -12.94 -6.83 -28.13
C TRP A 180 -13.92 -5.93 -27.36
N GLY A 181 -15.14 -5.75 -27.86
CA GLY A 181 -16.22 -5.11 -27.11
C GLY A 181 -16.63 -5.94 -25.90
N ALA A 182 -16.82 -7.24 -26.08
CA ALA A 182 -17.11 -8.15 -24.95
C ALA A 182 -15.99 -8.11 -23.89
N ALA A 183 -14.72 -8.19 -24.32
CA ALA A 183 -13.59 -8.05 -23.41
C ALA A 183 -13.57 -6.69 -22.69
N ALA A 184 -13.84 -5.58 -23.40
CA ALA A 184 -13.92 -4.26 -22.80
C ALA A 184 -15.03 -4.17 -21.73
N ALA A 185 -16.19 -4.78 -21.99
CA ALA A 185 -17.30 -4.83 -21.03
C ALA A 185 -16.93 -5.64 -19.77
N VAL A 186 -16.34 -6.83 -19.94
CA VAL A 186 -15.88 -7.66 -18.81
C VAL A 186 -14.82 -6.95 -17.98
N LEU A 187 -13.84 -6.31 -18.62
CA LEU A 187 -12.77 -5.59 -17.91
C LEU A 187 -13.29 -4.33 -17.19
N ALA A 188 -14.28 -3.63 -17.78
CA ALA A 188 -14.95 -2.51 -17.11
C ALA A 188 -15.75 -2.99 -15.89
N PHE A 189 -16.47 -4.11 -16.02
CA PHE A 189 -17.16 -4.76 -14.91
C PHE A 189 -16.20 -5.13 -13.77
N LEU A 190 -15.06 -5.73 -14.09
CA LEU A 190 -14.02 -6.05 -13.11
C LEU A 190 -13.46 -4.79 -12.44
N SER A 191 -13.22 -3.73 -13.21
CA SER A 191 -12.76 -2.44 -12.66
C SER A 191 -13.75 -1.88 -11.64
N CYS A 192 -15.02 -1.73 -12.02
CA CYS A 192 -16.08 -1.21 -11.16
C CYS A 192 -16.37 -2.10 -9.94
N GLY A 193 -16.23 -3.42 -10.07
CA GLY A 193 -16.40 -4.33 -8.95
C GLY A 193 -15.15 -4.51 -8.08
N THR A 194 -14.00 -3.94 -8.46
CA THR A 194 -12.77 -3.91 -7.63
C THR A 194 -12.82 -2.76 -6.63
N TYR A 195 -13.18 -1.55 -7.10
CA TYR A 195 -13.22 -0.33 -6.29
C TYR A 195 -14.07 0.75 -6.96
N GLU A 196 -14.62 1.71 -6.20
CA GLU A 196 -15.51 2.77 -6.71
C GLU A 196 -14.89 3.58 -7.86
N GLU A 197 -13.58 3.75 -7.85
CA GLU A 197 -12.85 4.47 -8.90
C GLU A 197 -13.10 3.91 -10.31
N GLY A 198 -13.45 2.62 -10.43
CA GLY A 198 -13.78 2.01 -11.71
C GLY A 198 -14.91 2.74 -12.43
N TYR A 199 -15.91 3.23 -11.69
CA TYR A 199 -17.01 4.03 -12.25
C TYR A 199 -16.53 5.39 -12.76
N MET A 200 -15.60 6.03 -12.04
CA MET A 200 -14.97 7.27 -12.50
C MET A 200 -14.18 7.03 -13.80
N TYR A 201 -13.43 5.94 -13.92
CA TYR A 201 -12.74 5.61 -15.16
C TYR A 201 -13.68 5.29 -16.31
N ALA A 202 -14.85 4.68 -16.06
CA ALA A 202 -15.86 4.49 -17.09
C ALA A 202 -16.44 5.83 -17.58
N ALA A 203 -16.73 6.75 -16.66
CA ALA A 203 -17.19 8.10 -16.99
C ALA A 203 -16.14 8.90 -17.79
N LEU A 204 -14.87 8.82 -17.39
CA LEU A 204 -13.76 9.42 -18.13
C LEU A 204 -13.61 8.81 -19.53
N ALA A 205 -13.84 7.50 -19.70
CA ALA A 205 -13.85 6.87 -21.02
C ALA A 205 -14.95 7.48 -21.90
N ALA A 206 -16.17 7.63 -21.38
CA ALA A 206 -17.25 8.28 -22.13
C ALA A 206 -16.86 9.71 -22.56
N LEU A 207 -16.31 10.52 -21.65
CA LEU A 207 -15.85 11.88 -21.95
C LEU A 207 -14.78 11.89 -23.04
N VAL A 208 -13.74 11.07 -22.92
CA VAL A 208 -12.66 10.96 -23.91
C VAL A 208 -13.22 10.60 -25.27
N TRP A 209 -14.15 9.64 -25.35
CA TRP A 209 -14.73 9.23 -26.63
C TRP A 209 -15.67 10.27 -27.24
N VAL A 210 -16.43 11.00 -26.44
CA VAL A 210 -17.21 12.15 -26.91
C VAL A 210 -16.31 13.21 -27.53
N VAL A 211 -15.17 13.50 -26.90
CA VAL A 211 -14.17 14.46 -27.43
C VAL A 211 -13.53 13.93 -28.72
N LEU A 212 -13.14 12.65 -28.76
CA LEU A 212 -12.51 12.03 -29.93
C LEU A 212 -13.45 12.00 -31.15
N TYR A 213 -14.73 11.70 -30.95
CA TYR A 213 -15.74 11.65 -32.02
C TYR A 213 -16.42 13.00 -32.29
N ARG A 214 -16.15 14.01 -31.46
CA ARG A 214 -16.79 15.34 -31.50
C ARG A 214 -18.31 15.26 -31.55
N SER A 215 -18.88 14.30 -30.83
CA SER A 215 -20.31 14.00 -30.86
C SER A 215 -20.69 13.21 -29.61
N LEU A 216 -21.68 13.70 -28.87
CA LEU A 216 -22.23 13.00 -27.70
C LEU A 216 -22.76 11.62 -28.09
N LYS A 217 -23.66 11.57 -29.08
CA LYS A 217 -24.28 10.32 -29.53
C LYS A 217 -23.24 9.30 -30.02
N ARG A 218 -22.35 9.70 -30.93
CA ARG A 218 -21.36 8.75 -31.48
C ARG A 218 -20.32 8.35 -30.44
N GLY A 219 -19.90 9.27 -29.57
CA GLY A 219 -18.96 8.97 -28.49
C GLY A 219 -19.52 7.96 -27.49
N LEU A 220 -20.76 8.17 -27.02
CA LEU A 220 -21.43 7.23 -26.11
C LEU A 220 -21.67 5.87 -26.77
N GLN A 221 -22.10 5.83 -28.04
CA GLN A 221 -22.23 4.59 -28.79
C GLN A 221 -20.89 3.85 -28.94
N ALA A 222 -19.81 4.60 -29.21
CA ALA A 222 -18.47 4.05 -29.32
C ALA A 222 -17.91 3.55 -27.98
N CYS A 223 -18.43 4.05 -26.84
CA CYS A 223 -18.07 3.66 -25.49
C CYS A 223 -19.05 2.64 -24.85
N ALA A 224 -20.11 2.27 -25.57
CA ALA A 224 -21.19 1.43 -25.04
C ALA A 224 -20.73 0.13 -24.33
N PRO A 225 -19.68 -0.58 -24.79
CA PRO A 225 -19.20 -1.76 -24.06
C PRO A 225 -18.70 -1.45 -22.64
N VAL A 226 -17.93 -0.38 -22.46
CA VAL A 226 -17.41 0.02 -21.13
C VAL A 226 -18.56 0.46 -20.22
N LEU A 227 -19.50 1.24 -20.75
CA LEU A 227 -20.69 1.67 -20.01
C LEU A 227 -21.58 0.48 -19.63
N GLY A 228 -21.76 -0.49 -20.54
CA GLY A 228 -22.53 -1.70 -20.28
C GLY A 228 -21.92 -2.56 -19.18
N GLY A 229 -20.59 -2.76 -19.19
CA GLY A 229 -19.88 -3.46 -18.11
C GLY A 229 -20.02 -2.76 -16.76
N SER A 230 -19.93 -1.43 -16.77
CA SER A 230 -20.11 -0.60 -15.57
C SER A 230 -21.53 -0.67 -15.03
N ALA A 231 -22.54 -0.61 -15.91
CA ALA A 231 -23.95 -0.76 -15.53
C ALA A 231 -24.25 -2.14 -14.95
N ALA A 232 -23.64 -3.20 -15.48
CA ALA A 232 -23.76 -4.54 -14.92
C ALA A 232 -23.15 -4.63 -13.50
N ALA A 233 -22.01 -3.98 -13.27
CA ALA A 233 -21.40 -3.92 -11.94
C ALA A 233 -22.29 -3.16 -10.95
N LEU A 234 -22.90 -2.05 -11.40
CA LEU A 234 -23.84 -1.29 -10.58
C LEU A 234 -25.10 -2.09 -10.26
N ALA A 235 -25.66 -2.81 -11.23
CA ALA A 235 -26.83 -3.68 -11.00
C ALA A 235 -26.51 -4.78 -9.99
N PHE A 236 -25.32 -5.40 -10.10
CA PHE A 236 -24.84 -6.38 -9.14
C PHE A 236 -24.70 -5.78 -7.74
N HIS A 237 -24.14 -4.57 -7.64
CA HIS A 237 -24.01 -3.82 -6.38
C HIS A 237 -25.37 -3.49 -5.73
N LEU A 238 -26.34 -3.02 -6.52
CA LEU A 238 -27.69 -2.72 -6.02
C LEU A 238 -28.41 -4.00 -5.56
N ALA A 239 -28.20 -5.11 -6.27
CA ALA A 239 -28.76 -6.40 -5.88
C ALA A 239 -28.13 -6.95 -4.58
N SER A 240 -26.80 -6.86 -4.45
CA SER A 240 -26.08 -7.36 -3.27
C SER A 240 -26.33 -6.52 -2.01
N SER A 241 -26.56 -5.21 -2.17
CA SER A 241 -26.82 -4.30 -1.04
C SER A 241 -28.24 -4.38 -0.48
N ARG A 242 -29.16 -5.13 -1.11
CA ARG A 242 -30.57 -5.29 -0.70
C ARG A 242 -31.28 -3.96 -0.34
N GLY A 243 -30.82 -2.84 -0.91
CA GLY A 243 -31.35 -1.50 -0.63
C GLY A 243 -30.99 -0.91 0.74
N THR A 244 -30.17 -1.56 1.58
CA THR A 244 -29.83 -1.08 2.94
C THR A 244 -28.63 -0.13 2.97
N GLY A 245 -28.41 0.63 1.89
CA GLY A 245 -27.37 1.66 1.70
C GLY A 245 -26.31 1.76 2.81
N SER A 246 -25.07 1.35 2.51
CA SER A 246 -23.89 1.46 3.38
C SER A 246 -23.91 2.74 4.22
N THR A 247 -24.04 2.61 5.54
CA THR A 247 -23.84 3.72 6.48
C THR A 247 -22.43 4.28 6.28
N GLY A 248 -22.32 5.59 5.97
CA GLY A 248 -21.03 6.30 5.94
C GLY A 248 -20.46 6.70 4.57
N ASN A 249 -21.21 6.61 3.46
CA ASN A 249 -20.78 7.14 2.14
C ASN A 249 -21.90 7.97 1.47
N ALA A 250 -22.62 8.77 2.25
CA ALA A 250 -23.67 9.64 1.71
C ALA A 250 -23.06 10.62 0.69
N PHE A 251 -23.77 10.82 -0.42
CA PHE A 251 -23.37 11.75 -1.46
C PHE A 251 -23.67 13.18 -1.02
N SER A 252 -22.67 14.06 -1.08
CA SER A 252 -22.78 15.47 -0.73
C SER A 252 -22.54 16.36 -1.95
N LEU A 253 -23.27 17.48 -1.99
CA LEU A 253 -23.14 18.56 -2.98
C LEU A 253 -22.56 19.85 -2.36
N ASP A 254 -21.87 19.76 -1.22
CA ASP A 254 -21.15 20.88 -0.64
C ASP A 254 -19.95 21.26 -1.53
N LEU A 255 -20.17 22.21 -2.46
CA LEU A 255 -19.18 22.59 -3.46
C LEU A 255 -17.86 23.12 -2.84
N PRO A 256 -17.88 23.97 -1.80
CA PRO A 256 -16.65 24.32 -1.07
C PRO A 256 -15.87 23.12 -0.55
N GLN A 257 -16.53 22.17 0.10
CA GLN A 257 -15.86 20.98 0.64
C GLN A 257 -15.36 20.06 -0.47
N ILE A 258 -16.15 19.88 -1.53
CA ILE A 258 -15.75 19.12 -2.71
C ILE A 258 -14.46 19.71 -3.30
N ALA A 259 -14.40 21.04 -3.47
CA ALA A 259 -13.22 21.71 -4.01
C ALA A 259 -11.99 21.51 -3.09
N ARG A 260 -12.16 21.71 -1.77
CA ARG A 260 -11.09 21.52 -0.78
C ARG A 260 -10.54 20.09 -0.82
N VAL A 261 -11.41 19.10 -0.68
CA VAL A 261 -11.03 17.68 -0.62
C VAL A 261 -10.42 17.23 -1.95
N THR A 262 -10.96 17.67 -3.08
CA THR A 262 -10.37 17.37 -4.41
C THR A 262 -8.92 17.84 -4.49
N VAL A 263 -8.64 19.09 -4.09
CA VAL A 263 -7.28 19.65 -4.13
C VAL A 263 -6.36 18.94 -3.15
N GLN A 264 -6.81 18.71 -1.91
CA GLN A 264 -6.00 18.02 -0.89
C GLN A 264 -5.71 16.56 -1.30
N GLN A 265 -6.67 15.86 -1.87
CA GLN A 265 -6.48 14.50 -2.35
C GLN A 265 -5.56 14.44 -3.58
N MET A 266 -5.66 15.41 -4.50
CA MET A 266 -4.69 15.55 -5.59
C MET A 266 -3.28 15.82 -5.05
N ALA A 267 -3.16 16.67 -4.03
CA ALA A 267 -1.90 16.98 -3.36
C ALA A 267 -1.25 15.72 -2.74
N ALA A 268 -2.04 14.79 -2.20
CA ALA A 268 -1.55 13.53 -1.63
C ALA A 268 -0.88 12.58 -2.64
N SER A 269 -1.11 12.78 -3.95
CA SER A 269 -0.42 12.03 -5.00
C SER A 269 0.91 12.67 -5.44
N LEU A 270 1.26 13.83 -4.88
CA LEU A 270 2.53 14.51 -5.13
C LEU A 270 3.59 13.99 -4.13
N PRO A 271 4.59 13.21 -4.59
CA PRO A 271 5.40 12.36 -3.71
C PRO A 271 6.15 13.10 -2.59
N PHE A 272 6.66 14.32 -2.83
CA PHE A 272 7.41 15.09 -1.82
C PHE A 272 6.53 15.90 -0.87
N LEU A 273 5.26 16.13 -1.21
CA LEU A 273 4.47 17.16 -0.54
C LEU A 273 4.04 16.73 0.86
N ASN A 274 3.56 15.50 1.03
CA ASN A 274 3.17 14.95 2.34
C ASN A 274 4.33 14.99 3.35
N PRO A 275 5.51 14.37 3.09
CA PRO A 275 6.61 14.39 4.06
C PRO A 275 7.11 15.83 4.34
N LEU A 276 7.10 16.71 3.33
CA LEU A 276 7.47 18.12 3.53
C LEU A 276 6.51 18.84 4.47
N LEU A 277 5.20 18.66 4.30
CA LEU A 277 4.17 19.29 5.14
C LEU A 277 4.09 18.70 6.55
N LEU A 278 4.54 17.46 6.71
CA LEU A 278 4.71 16.80 8.00
C LEU A 278 5.98 17.25 8.72
N GLY A 279 6.92 17.88 8.02
CA GLY A 279 8.22 18.26 8.58
C GLY A 279 9.11 17.04 8.84
N GLU A 280 8.96 15.98 8.03
CA GLU A 280 9.70 14.73 8.20
C GLU A 280 11.21 14.96 8.04
N ASP A 281 11.98 14.48 9.01
CA ASP A 281 13.43 14.44 8.93
C ASP A 281 13.87 13.26 8.05
N PRO A 282 14.53 13.51 6.90
CA PRO A 282 15.04 12.43 6.05
C PRO A 282 16.16 11.61 6.72
N GLY A 283 16.77 12.12 7.79
CA GLY A 283 17.96 11.54 8.38
C GLY A 283 19.09 11.41 7.35
N ALA A 284 19.88 10.34 7.44
CA ALA A 284 20.99 10.11 6.51
C ALA A 284 20.48 9.66 5.13
N ILE A 285 20.65 10.49 4.09
CA ILE A 285 20.33 10.13 2.70
C ILE A 285 21.42 9.23 2.12
N THR A 286 21.07 7.98 1.79
CA THR A 286 22.02 6.97 1.30
C THR A 286 22.31 7.12 -0.21
N ASN A 287 23.36 6.46 -0.71
CA ASN A 287 23.63 6.41 -2.15
C ASN A 287 22.52 5.69 -2.93
N GLY A 288 21.88 4.68 -2.32
CA GLY A 288 20.73 4.00 -2.91
C GLY A 288 19.55 4.94 -3.10
N ASP A 289 19.34 5.88 -2.17
CA ASP A 289 18.26 6.87 -2.26
C ASP A 289 18.45 7.85 -3.41
N LYS A 290 19.70 8.10 -3.81
CA LYS A 290 20.04 8.99 -4.93
C LYS A 290 20.08 8.25 -6.27
N LEU A 291 20.70 7.07 -6.31
CA LEU A 291 21.03 6.38 -7.55
C LEU A 291 19.80 6.00 -8.38
N TRP A 292 18.83 5.31 -7.78
CA TRP A 292 17.67 4.78 -8.51
C TRP A 292 16.76 5.87 -9.09
N PRO A 293 16.36 6.92 -8.33
CA PRO A 293 15.57 8.00 -8.92
C PRO A 293 16.37 8.83 -9.93
N LEU A 294 17.69 8.97 -9.78
CA LEU A 294 18.54 9.60 -10.79
C LEU A 294 18.54 8.82 -12.11
N LEU A 295 18.67 7.50 -12.06
CA LEU A 295 18.63 6.65 -13.26
C LEU A 295 17.26 6.72 -13.96
N LEU A 296 16.17 6.69 -13.18
CA LEU A 296 14.81 6.89 -13.70
C LEU A 296 14.65 8.28 -14.32
N GLY A 297 15.13 9.32 -13.64
CA GLY A 297 15.06 10.69 -14.13
C GLY A 297 15.88 10.94 -15.39
N ALA A 298 17.08 10.37 -15.47
CA ALA A 298 17.91 10.38 -16.68
C ALA A 298 17.19 9.66 -17.83
N ALA A 299 16.60 8.48 -17.59
CA ALA A 299 15.82 7.77 -18.59
C ALA A 299 14.61 8.57 -19.07
N ALA A 300 13.83 9.17 -18.17
CA ALA A 300 12.71 10.03 -18.51
C ALA A 300 13.15 11.26 -19.33
N GLY A 301 14.21 11.94 -18.88
CA GLY A 301 14.80 13.09 -19.56
C GLY A 301 15.25 12.76 -20.99
N VAL A 302 15.98 11.65 -21.18
CA VAL A 302 16.41 11.19 -22.51
C VAL A 302 15.21 10.89 -23.41
N VAL A 303 14.22 10.14 -22.92
CA VAL A 303 13.06 9.75 -23.69
C VAL A 303 12.22 10.96 -24.12
N LEU A 304 11.91 11.85 -23.18
CA LEU A 304 11.00 12.98 -23.42
C LEU A 304 11.69 14.17 -24.12
N CYS A 305 12.97 14.43 -23.83
CA CYS A 305 13.68 15.59 -24.38
C CYS A 305 14.43 15.28 -25.69
N PHE A 306 14.74 14.01 -25.99
CA PHE A 306 15.52 13.64 -27.17
C PHE A 306 14.84 12.64 -28.09
N LEU A 307 14.17 11.61 -27.57
CA LEU A 307 13.55 10.59 -28.43
C LEU A 307 12.19 11.03 -28.97
N LEU A 308 11.35 11.62 -28.14
CA LEU A 308 10.01 12.08 -28.51
C LEU A 308 10.02 13.23 -29.53
N PRO A 309 10.83 14.30 -29.40
CA PRO A 309 10.80 15.42 -30.34
C PRO A 309 11.19 15.05 -31.77
N ARG A 310 11.97 13.98 -31.97
CA ARG A 310 12.28 13.43 -33.30
C ARG A 310 11.05 12.99 -34.08
N ARG A 311 9.94 12.67 -33.38
CA ARG A 311 8.66 12.29 -33.98
C ARG A 311 7.74 13.48 -34.23
N ARG A 312 8.07 14.66 -33.71
CA ARG A 312 7.30 15.92 -33.85
C ARG A 312 5.79 15.72 -33.63
N PRO A 313 5.35 15.16 -32.48
CA PRO A 313 3.92 15.04 -32.22
C PRO A 313 3.25 16.43 -32.22
N PRO A 314 2.05 16.57 -32.80
CA PRO A 314 1.36 17.86 -32.83
C PRO A 314 1.08 18.38 -31.42
N ALA A 315 1.21 19.69 -31.20
CA ALA A 315 0.96 20.32 -29.90
C ALA A 315 -0.46 20.02 -29.37
N ARG A 316 -1.47 19.99 -30.25
CA ARG A 316 -2.85 19.60 -29.90
C ARG A 316 -2.96 18.18 -29.31
N VAL A 317 -2.11 17.25 -29.79
CA VAL A 317 -2.11 15.87 -29.30
C VAL A 317 -1.49 15.81 -27.92
N LEU A 318 -0.37 16.51 -27.71
CA LEU A 318 0.24 16.62 -26.39
C LEU A 318 -0.68 17.35 -25.40
N GLY A 319 -1.35 18.42 -25.82
CA GLY A 319 -2.37 19.11 -25.02
C GLY A 319 -3.54 18.19 -24.65
N GLY A 320 -4.01 17.35 -25.58
CA GLY A 320 -5.01 16.32 -25.28
C GLY A 320 -4.52 15.27 -24.27
N MET A 321 -3.24 14.88 -24.33
CA MET A 321 -2.65 13.98 -23.33
C MET A 321 -2.45 14.64 -21.97
N ALA A 322 -2.13 15.94 -21.94
CA ALA A 322 -2.10 16.72 -20.71
C ALA A 322 -3.50 16.80 -20.07
N ALA A 323 -4.54 17.06 -20.86
CA ALA A 323 -5.92 17.05 -20.38
C ALA A 323 -6.36 15.68 -19.87
N LEU A 324 -5.99 14.59 -20.56
CA LEU A 324 -6.24 13.23 -20.07
C LEU A 324 -5.51 12.95 -18.75
N GLY A 325 -4.24 13.36 -18.64
CA GLY A 325 -3.47 13.26 -17.40
C GLY A 325 -4.14 14.00 -16.24
N LEU A 326 -4.61 15.23 -16.48
CA LEU A 326 -5.34 16.02 -15.49
C LEU A 326 -6.65 15.34 -15.06
N LEU A 327 -7.41 14.78 -16.00
CA LEU A 327 -8.65 14.05 -15.70
C LEU A 327 -8.39 12.78 -14.89
N LEU A 328 -7.34 12.02 -15.21
CA LEU A 328 -6.94 10.83 -14.45
C LEU A 328 -6.37 11.16 -13.07
N TRP A 329 -5.85 12.38 -12.89
CA TRP A 329 -5.36 12.88 -11.61
C TRP A 329 -6.49 13.41 -10.72
N ALA A 330 -7.36 14.26 -11.28
CA ALA A 330 -8.45 14.92 -10.54
C ALA A 330 -9.70 14.06 -10.39
N GLY A 331 -9.96 13.13 -11.33
CA GLY A 331 -11.17 12.30 -11.33
C GLY A 331 -11.34 11.48 -10.05
N PRO A 332 -10.39 10.61 -9.67
CA PRO A 332 -10.51 9.84 -8.44
C PRO A 332 -10.64 10.72 -7.18
N ALA A 333 -9.92 11.84 -7.14
CA ALA A 333 -10.02 12.82 -6.06
C ALA A 333 -11.41 13.47 -5.98
N LEU A 334 -12.01 13.81 -7.11
CA LEU A 334 -13.35 14.38 -7.19
C LEU A 334 -14.42 13.37 -6.75
N LEU A 335 -14.28 12.09 -7.17
CA LEU A 335 -15.19 11.03 -6.73
C LEU A 335 -15.19 10.90 -5.21
N LEU A 336 -13.99 10.86 -4.62
CA LEU A 336 -13.79 10.80 -3.17
C LEU A 336 -14.43 12.00 -2.46
N ALA A 337 -14.22 13.20 -3.01
CA ALA A 337 -14.69 14.46 -2.45
C ALA A 337 -16.22 14.59 -2.42
N CYS A 338 -16.94 13.81 -3.22
CA CYS A 338 -18.40 13.76 -3.22
C CYS A 338 -19.01 12.95 -2.07
N SER A 339 -18.21 12.31 -1.20
CA SER A 339 -18.72 11.57 -0.04
C SER A 339 -18.57 12.38 1.25
N GLU A 340 -19.63 12.48 2.03
CA GLU A 340 -19.69 13.19 3.33
C GLU A 340 -18.60 12.72 4.31
N ARG A 341 -18.22 11.45 4.25
CA ARG A 341 -17.16 10.88 5.09
C ARG A 341 -15.82 11.55 4.84
N TYR A 342 -15.46 11.80 3.59
CA TYR A 342 -14.16 12.38 3.24
C TYR A 342 -14.16 13.91 3.31
N GLN A 343 -15.34 14.52 3.44
CA GLN A 343 -15.49 15.94 3.73
C GLN A 343 -15.24 16.29 5.20
N GLN A 344 -15.19 15.30 6.10
CA GLN A 344 -14.80 15.55 7.48
C GLN A 344 -13.37 16.13 7.56
N PRO A 345 -13.12 17.11 8.44
CA PRO A 345 -11.83 17.80 8.54
C PRO A 345 -10.63 16.87 8.75
N GLU A 346 -10.82 15.77 9.46
CA GLU A 346 -9.81 14.78 9.82
C GLU A 346 -9.59 13.71 8.74
N ALA A 347 -10.56 13.52 7.83
CA ALA A 347 -10.51 12.41 6.87
C ALA A 347 -9.50 12.65 5.74
N ILE A 348 -9.53 13.84 5.12
CA ILE A 348 -8.60 14.27 4.08
C ILE A 348 -8.04 15.63 4.45
N THR A 349 -6.71 15.69 4.58
CA THR A 349 -5.98 16.88 4.98
C THR A 349 -4.86 17.18 3.98
N TRP A 350 -4.18 18.30 4.15
CA TRP A 350 -2.95 18.59 3.41
C TRP A 350 -1.82 17.60 3.71
N LYS A 351 -1.85 16.94 4.88
CA LYS A 351 -0.81 16.02 5.34
C LYS A 351 -1.11 14.57 4.96
N TRP A 352 -2.38 14.21 4.92
CA TRP A 352 -2.84 12.84 4.72
C TRP A 352 -3.98 12.80 3.71
N GLY A 353 -3.79 12.03 2.65
CA GLY A 353 -4.85 11.69 1.70
C GLY A 353 -5.08 10.19 1.67
N TYR A 354 -6.15 9.80 1.00
CA TYR A 354 -6.61 8.42 0.97
C TYR A 354 -5.98 7.60 -0.16
N ILE A 355 -6.23 6.28 -0.17
CA ILE A 355 -5.62 5.32 -1.10
C ILE A 355 -5.76 5.65 -2.61
N PRO A 356 -6.79 6.38 -3.11
CA PRO A 356 -6.86 6.83 -4.50
C PRO A 356 -5.65 7.63 -5.01
N ALA A 357 -4.86 8.21 -4.11
CA ALA A 357 -3.66 8.95 -4.45
C ALA A 357 -2.67 8.08 -5.26
N ALA A 358 -2.59 6.78 -4.98
CA ALA A 358 -1.68 5.86 -5.66
C ALA A 358 -2.00 5.71 -7.16
N ALA A 359 -3.27 5.57 -7.53
CA ALA A 359 -3.70 5.53 -8.93
C ALA A 359 -3.69 6.92 -9.59
N SER A 360 -4.08 7.96 -8.84
CA SER A 360 -4.07 9.36 -9.28
C SER A 360 -2.69 9.86 -9.73
N ALA A 361 -1.61 9.38 -9.09
CA ALA A 361 -0.24 9.72 -9.45
C ALA A 361 0.12 9.34 -10.91
N VAL A 362 -0.54 8.33 -11.48
CA VAL A 362 -0.36 7.95 -12.90
C VAL A 362 -0.85 9.07 -13.83
N GLY A 363 -1.97 9.70 -13.48
CA GLY A 363 -2.52 10.86 -14.20
C GLY A 363 -1.58 12.07 -14.13
N PHE A 364 -1.06 12.38 -12.94
CA PHE A 364 -0.08 13.44 -12.73
C PHE A 364 1.19 13.23 -13.58
N ALA A 365 1.72 12.00 -13.59
CA ALA A 365 2.88 11.66 -14.40
C ALA A 365 2.63 11.80 -15.91
N LEU A 366 1.44 11.44 -16.41
CA LEU A 366 1.07 11.63 -17.82
C LEU A 366 0.96 13.12 -18.17
N LEU A 367 0.37 13.93 -17.30
CA LEU A 367 0.32 15.38 -17.43
C LEU A 367 1.74 15.95 -17.54
N LEU A 368 2.62 15.60 -16.60
CA LEU A 368 4.00 16.07 -16.59
C LEU A 368 4.78 15.62 -17.84
N ALA A 369 4.60 14.37 -18.27
CA ALA A 369 5.21 13.85 -19.50
C ALA A 369 4.82 14.69 -20.73
N ALA A 370 3.53 15.04 -20.84
CA ALA A 370 3.02 15.85 -21.94
C ALA A 370 3.56 17.30 -21.90
N LEU A 371 3.66 17.90 -20.71
CA LEU A 371 4.21 19.25 -20.54
C LEU A 371 5.71 19.31 -20.87
N ILE A 372 6.51 18.35 -20.38
CA ILE A 372 7.94 18.24 -20.74
C ILE A 372 8.09 18.04 -22.24
N ALA A 373 7.25 17.19 -22.85
CA ALA A 373 7.26 16.96 -24.30
C ALA A 373 6.91 18.23 -25.11
N LEU A 374 5.98 19.07 -24.63
CA LEU A 374 5.65 20.35 -25.25
C LEU A 374 6.84 21.32 -25.20
N LEU A 375 7.48 21.46 -24.04
CA LEU A 375 8.67 22.30 -23.86
C LEU A 375 9.83 21.82 -24.74
N ALA A 376 10.16 20.53 -24.68
CA ALA A 376 11.19 19.95 -25.53
C ALA A 376 10.88 20.07 -27.02
N GLY A 377 9.60 19.95 -27.40
CA GLY A 377 9.12 20.16 -28.77
C GLY A 377 9.28 21.61 -29.24
N ALA A 378 9.05 22.58 -28.36
CA ALA A 378 9.30 23.99 -28.65
C ALA A 378 10.81 24.27 -28.82
N MET A 379 11.64 23.76 -27.91
CA MET A 379 13.11 23.86 -28.01
C MET A 379 13.67 23.16 -29.26
N ALA A 380 13.00 22.13 -29.77
CA ALA A 380 13.38 21.44 -31.01
C ALA A 380 13.19 22.28 -32.29
N ARG A 381 12.51 23.43 -32.20
CA ARG A 381 12.35 24.40 -33.30
C ARG A 381 13.53 25.35 -33.43
N LEU A 382 14.39 25.44 -32.42
CA LEU A 382 15.58 26.29 -32.40
C LEU A 382 16.71 25.73 -33.28
N PRO A 383 17.74 26.54 -33.63
CA PRO A 383 18.95 26.05 -34.30
C PRO A 383 19.60 24.90 -33.53
N ARG A 384 20.38 24.05 -34.23
CA ARG A 384 20.88 22.76 -33.70
C ARG A 384 21.61 22.88 -32.35
N ALA A 385 22.55 23.80 -32.24
CA ALA A 385 23.34 23.99 -31.01
C ALA A 385 22.48 24.46 -29.82
N PRO A 386 21.76 25.60 -29.88
CA PRO A 386 20.92 26.04 -28.76
C PRO A 386 19.80 25.04 -28.43
N SER A 387 19.23 24.37 -29.44
CA SER A 387 18.25 23.31 -29.22
C SER A 387 18.81 22.13 -28.43
N ALA A 388 20.04 21.69 -28.73
CA ALA A 388 20.68 20.59 -28.02
C ALA A 388 21.00 20.97 -26.57
N VAL A 389 21.54 22.16 -26.35
CA VAL A 389 21.88 22.68 -25.00
C VAL A 389 20.63 22.81 -24.14
N LEU A 390 19.56 23.45 -24.63
CA LEU A 390 18.34 23.64 -23.84
C LEU A 390 17.63 22.33 -23.52
N ARG A 391 17.61 21.37 -24.47
CA ARG A 391 17.02 20.05 -24.20
C ARG A 391 17.87 19.20 -23.26
N LEU A 392 19.19 19.38 -23.28
CA LEU A 392 20.09 18.77 -22.29
C LEU A 392 19.86 19.38 -20.91
N ALA A 393 19.74 20.71 -20.81
CA ALA A 393 19.42 21.39 -19.57
C ALA A 393 18.06 20.95 -19.01
N LEU A 394 17.03 20.84 -19.85
CA LEU A 394 15.73 20.32 -19.45
C LEU A 394 15.81 18.86 -18.97
N ALA A 395 16.54 17.99 -19.69
CA ALA A 395 16.73 16.60 -19.28
C ALA A 395 17.49 16.50 -17.94
N ALA A 396 18.52 17.33 -17.74
CA ALA A 396 19.26 17.42 -16.49
C ALA A 396 18.36 17.92 -15.35
N ALA A 397 17.53 18.94 -15.58
CA ALA A 397 16.58 19.45 -14.58
C ALA A 397 15.56 18.38 -14.17
N VAL A 398 15.03 17.59 -15.12
CA VAL A 398 14.17 16.44 -14.82
C VAL A 398 14.92 15.39 -14.00
N ALA A 399 16.15 15.04 -14.37
CA ALA A 399 16.94 14.04 -13.67
C ALA A 399 17.29 14.47 -12.23
N VAL A 400 17.74 15.70 -12.05
CA VAL A 400 18.08 16.28 -10.74
C VAL A 400 16.82 16.45 -9.89
N GLY A 401 15.72 16.95 -10.45
CA GLY A 401 14.46 17.11 -9.74
C GLY A 401 13.90 15.77 -9.23
N LEU A 402 13.90 14.74 -10.08
CA LEU A 402 13.49 13.40 -9.67
C LEU A 402 14.46 12.77 -8.66
N CYS A 403 15.77 12.97 -8.81
CA CYS A 403 16.75 12.51 -7.84
C CYS A 403 16.55 13.18 -6.48
N ALA A 404 16.35 14.50 -6.43
CA ALA A 404 16.13 15.23 -5.19
C ALA A 404 14.82 14.79 -4.51
N ASN A 405 13.73 14.72 -5.27
CA ASN A 405 12.44 14.21 -4.81
C ASN A 405 12.58 12.78 -4.25
N GLY A 406 13.09 11.86 -5.07
CA GLY A 406 13.17 10.44 -4.70
C GLY A 406 14.14 10.18 -3.54
N ALA A 407 15.25 10.92 -3.48
CA ALA A 407 16.19 10.80 -2.37
C ALA A 407 15.58 11.27 -1.06
N TYR A 408 14.88 12.42 -1.09
CA TYR A 408 14.19 12.97 0.08
C TYR A 408 13.08 12.03 0.56
N THR A 409 12.14 11.65 -0.32
CA THR A 409 10.95 10.86 0.09
C THR A 409 11.30 9.46 0.57
N ARG A 410 12.28 8.81 -0.06
CA ARG A 410 12.75 7.48 0.40
C ARG A 410 13.43 7.56 1.76
N ALA A 411 14.22 8.61 1.99
CA ALA A 411 14.90 8.82 3.25
C ALA A 411 13.89 9.15 4.37
N CYS A 412 12.94 10.05 4.11
CA CYS A 412 11.82 10.32 5.02
C CYS A 412 11.01 9.06 5.35
N LEU A 413 10.63 8.26 4.35
CA LEU A 413 9.85 7.04 4.60
C LEU A 413 10.61 6.06 5.51
N ARG A 414 11.91 5.87 5.28
CA ARG A 414 12.73 4.99 6.12
C ARG A 414 12.89 5.55 7.53
N SER A 415 13.09 6.85 7.67
CA SER A 415 13.22 7.54 8.96
C SER A 415 11.91 7.46 9.76
N HIS A 416 10.79 7.80 9.11
CA HIS A 416 9.44 7.80 9.68
C HIS A 416 9.05 6.44 10.27
N HIS A 417 9.35 5.35 9.56
CA HIS A 417 9.01 4.01 10.03
C HIS A 417 10.12 3.32 10.83
N ALA A 418 11.29 3.94 11.07
CA ALA A 418 12.39 3.26 11.76
C ALA A 418 11.97 2.78 13.15
N GLN A 419 11.43 3.69 13.97
CA GLN A 419 10.97 3.35 15.32
C GLN A 419 9.78 2.39 15.31
N ASN A 420 8.81 2.61 14.40
CA ASN A 420 7.65 1.72 14.29
C ASN A 420 8.04 0.30 13.87
N LEU A 421 9.04 0.18 13.00
CA LEU A 421 9.57 -1.10 12.56
C LEU A 421 10.34 -1.80 13.68
N ASP A 422 11.14 -1.06 14.46
CA ASP A 422 11.83 -1.59 15.63
C ASP A 422 10.83 -2.11 16.68
N ASN A 423 9.76 -1.35 16.95
CA ASN A 423 8.68 -1.76 17.86
C ASN A 423 7.96 -3.01 17.34
N TYR A 424 7.61 -3.01 16.05
CA TYR A 424 6.97 -4.16 15.39
C TYR A 424 7.83 -5.42 15.54
N TYR A 425 9.11 -5.34 15.19
CA TYR A 425 9.99 -6.50 15.27
C TYR A 425 10.26 -6.95 16.68
N PHE A 426 10.45 -6.02 17.62
CA PHE A 426 10.57 -6.37 19.03
C PHE A 426 9.36 -7.18 19.50
N PHE A 427 8.16 -6.72 19.19
CA PHE A 427 6.94 -7.45 19.55
C PHE A 427 6.91 -8.84 18.88
N THR A 428 7.22 -8.95 17.58
CA THR A 428 7.27 -10.27 16.92
C THR A 428 8.31 -11.20 17.55
N TYR A 429 9.48 -10.69 17.90
CA TYR A 429 10.59 -11.49 18.44
C TYR A 429 10.27 -12.04 19.82
N THR A 430 9.51 -11.29 20.63
CA THR A 430 9.07 -11.75 21.95
C THR A 430 8.12 -12.95 21.84
N ILE A 431 7.19 -12.93 20.87
CA ILE A 431 6.28 -14.06 20.62
C ILE A 431 7.05 -15.25 20.05
N GLU A 432 7.90 -15.04 19.04
CA GLU A 432 8.73 -16.08 18.41
C GLU A 432 9.71 -16.73 19.39
N ALA A 433 10.13 -16.02 20.43
CA ALA A 433 11.00 -16.56 21.48
C ALA A 433 10.25 -17.44 22.49
N GLY A 434 8.93 -17.56 22.37
CA GLY A 434 8.09 -18.41 23.21
C GLY A 434 7.47 -17.69 24.41
N LEU A 435 7.44 -16.35 24.42
CA LEU A 435 6.96 -15.61 25.61
C LEU A 435 5.49 -15.93 25.94
N ALA A 436 4.71 -16.38 24.94
CA ALA A 436 3.32 -16.80 25.10
C ALA A 436 3.13 -18.33 25.10
N ASP A 437 4.17 -19.15 25.30
CA ASP A 437 4.11 -20.62 25.18
C ASP A 437 3.22 -21.33 26.20
N ASP A 438 3.01 -20.71 27.36
CA ASP A 438 2.07 -21.21 28.36
C ASP A 438 0.59 -20.91 28.01
N VAL A 439 0.35 -20.08 26.97
CA VAL A 439 -0.98 -19.65 26.54
C VAL A 439 -1.55 -20.62 25.50
N THR A 440 -2.77 -21.07 25.74
CA THR A 440 -3.53 -21.98 24.88
C THR A 440 -4.66 -21.26 24.12
N ALA A 441 -5.32 -21.99 23.21
CA ALA A 441 -6.45 -21.46 22.44
C ALA A 441 -7.70 -21.21 23.30
N ASP A 442 -7.77 -21.75 24.52
CA ASP A 442 -8.89 -21.50 25.44
C ASP A 442 -8.66 -20.26 26.32
N ASP A 443 -7.44 -19.71 26.32
CA ASP A 443 -7.00 -18.58 27.15
C ASP A 443 -7.12 -17.23 26.43
N LEU A 444 -7.05 -16.13 27.20
CA LEU A 444 -7.10 -14.76 26.67
C LEU A 444 -5.82 -14.00 27.01
N LEU A 445 -5.18 -13.43 25.99
CA LEU A 445 -4.11 -12.45 26.15
C LEU A 445 -4.67 -11.03 26.18
N ILE A 446 -4.36 -10.30 27.25
CA ILE A 446 -4.62 -8.87 27.37
C ILE A 446 -3.30 -8.13 27.16
N CYS A 447 -3.18 -7.42 26.03
CA CYS A 447 -1.94 -6.75 25.65
C CYS A 447 -2.02 -5.22 25.65
N ASN A 448 -0.87 -4.56 25.81
CA ASN A 448 -0.78 -3.09 25.72
C ASN A 448 -0.53 -2.57 24.29
N GLU A 449 -0.06 -3.43 23.39
CA GLU A 449 0.16 -3.08 21.98
C GLU A 449 -1.15 -3.12 21.20
N ASN A 450 -1.44 -2.03 20.49
CA ASN A 450 -2.60 -1.93 19.62
C ASN A 450 -2.18 -2.25 18.18
N VAL A 451 -2.55 -3.45 17.72
CA VAL A 451 -2.24 -3.88 16.36
C VAL A 451 -3.10 -3.09 15.37
N TRP A 452 -4.43 -3.06 15.57
CA TRP A 452 -5.32 -2.30 14.69
C TRP A 452 -6.62 -1.88 15.36
N GLY A 453 -6.67 -0.62 15.81
CA GLY A 453 -7.90 0.04 16.26
C GLY A 453 -8.58 -0.62 17.46
N GLY A 454 -7.85 -1.45 18.23
CA GLY A 454 -8.41 -2.26 19.32
C GLY A 454 -9.37 -3.35 18.83
N ASN A 455 -9.22 -3.83 17.60
CA ASN A 455 -10.03 -4.90 17.04
C ASN A 455 -9.48 -6.27 17.47
N PRO A 456 -10.19 -7.01 18.34
CA PRO A 456 -9.69 -8.27 18.91
C PRO A 456 -9.28 -9.31 17.87
N ASP A 457 -9.89 -9.32 16.68
CA ASP A 457 -9.47 -10.21 15.60
C ASP A 457 -8.06 -9.86 15.11
N ALA A 458 -7.72 -8.57 14.99
CA ALA A 458 -6.40 -8.14 14.54
C ALA A 458 -5.32 -8.54 15.54
N GLU A 459 -5.57 -8.34 16.84
CA GLU A 459 -4.67 -8.78 17.89
C GLU A 459 -4.52 -10.31 17.90
N SER A 460 -5.64 -11.05 17.84
CA SER A 460 -5.65 -12.51 17.83
C SER A 460 -4.90 -13.09 16.62
N TYR A 461 -5.11 -12.57 15.40
CA TYR A 461 -4.38 -13.02 14.21
C TYR A 461 -2.89 -12.68 14.29
N PHE A 462 -2.51 -11.56 14.91
CA PHE A 462 -1.11 -11.21 15.10
C PHE A 462 -0.41 -12.22 15.99
N PHE A 463 -0.95 -12.47 17.19
CA PHE A 463 -0.41 -13.48 18.11
C PHE A 463 -0.40 -14.87 17.48
N SER A 464 -1.52 -15.26 16.84
CA SER A 464 -1.65 -16.58 16.24
C SER A 464 -0.61 -16.84 15.15
N ARG A 465 -0.37 -15.82 14.32
CA ARG A 465 0.66 -15.88 13.27
C ARG A 465 2.04 -16.15 13.84
N PHE A 466 2.50 -15.34 14.79
CA PHE A 466 3.87 -15.43 15.29
C PHE A 466 4.09 -16.56 16.30
N ALA A 467 3.02 -17.03 16.96
CA ALA A 467 3.07 -18.22 17.83
C ALA A 467 2.88 -19.54 17.05
N GLY A 468 2.46 -19.49 15.78
CA GLY A 468 2.20 -20.67 14.95
C GLY A 468 1.00 -21.53 15.41
N ARG A 469 0.16 -21.00 16.30
CA ARG A 469 -1.01 -21.68 16.88
C ARG A 469 -2.14 -20.70 17.10
N GLU A 470 -3.35 -21.19 17.33
CA GLU A 470 -4.49 -20.31 17.57
C GLU A 470 -4.41 -19.71 18.97
N LEU A 471 -4.49 -18.38 19.05
CA LEU A 471 -4.48 -17.62 20.30
C LEU A 471 -5.53 -16.50 20.22
N HIS A 472 -6.16 -16.21 21.35
CA HIS A 472 -7.08 -15.08 21.49
C HIS A 472 -6.39 -13.95 22.22
N ALA A 473 -6.46 -12.74 21.65
CA ALA A 473 -5.85 -11.56 22.22
C ALA A 473 -6.73 -10.32 22.02
N GLN A 474 -6.64 -9.38 22.96
CA GLN A 474 -7.26 -8.07 22.85
C GLN A 474 -6.41 -7.00 23.56
N VAL A 475 -6.53 -5.75 23.12
CA VAL A 475 -5.88 -4.62 23.78
C VAL A 475 -6.54 -4.35 25.13
N MET A 476 -5.76 -3.92 26.13
CA MET A 476 -6.28 -3.40 27.39
C MET A 476 -7.38 -2.35 27.14
N GLY A 477 -8.57 -2.60 27.69
CA GLY A 477 -9.73 -1.71 27.55
C GLY A 477 -10.53 -1.84 26.25
N ALA A 478 -10.24 -2.81 25.38
CA ALA A 478 -10.91 -2.99 24.08
C ALA A 478 -12.37 -3.50 24.17
N GLY A 479 -12.86 -3.96 25.33
CA GLY A 479 -14.25 -4.37 25.50
C GLY A 479 -14.44 -5.57 26.43
N THR A 480 -15.62 -6.19 26.37
CA THR A 480 -16.00 -7.34 27.20
C THR A 480 -15.25 -8.60 26.76
N VAL A 481 -14.73 -9.33 27.74
CA VAL A 481 -14.12 -10.66 27.59
C VAL A 481 -15.04 -11.58 26.76
N PRO A 482 -14.52 -12.35 25.79
CA PRO A 482 -15.33 -13.28 25.00
C PRO A 482 -16.17 -14.24 25.85
N ASP A 483 -17.49 -14.32 25.60
CA ASP A 483 -18.48 -15.12 26.37
C ASP A 483 -18.21 -16.65 26.39
N GLY A 484 -17.23 -17.12 25.64
CA GLY A 484 -16.87 -18.54 25.48
C GLY A 484 -15.52 -18.94 26.07
N LEU A 485 -14.82 -18.04 26.77
CA LEU A 485 -13.54 -18.33 27.40
C LEU A 485 -13.69 -19.42 28.47
N ARG A 486 -12.88 -20.46 28.34
CA ARG A 486 -12.80 -21.58 29.30
C ARG A 486 -11.47 -21.61 30.05
N GLY A 487 -10.45 -20.96 29.50
CA GLY A 487 -9.11 -20.86 30.04
C GLY A 487 -8.91 -19.64 30.93
N SER A 488 -7.64 -19.37 31.23
CA SER A 488 -7.16 -18.28 32.06
C SER A 488 -6.96 -16.99 31.27
N VAL A 489 -6.83 -15.89 32.00
CA VAL A 489 -6.40 -14.60 31.44
C VAL A 489 -4.90 -14.44 31.64
N TYR A 490 -4.20 -13.88 30.64
CA TYR A 490 -2.79 -13.56 30.68
C TYR A 490 -2.57 -12.08 30.40
N GLY A 491 -1.73 -11.42 31.20
CA GLY A 491 -1.16 -10.13 30.85
C GLY A 491 -0.01 -10.32 29.87
N TYR A 492 0.07 -9.48 28.84
CA TYR A 492 1.21 -9.44 27.91
C TYR A 492 1.62 -7.99 27.66
N GLN A 493 2.80 -7.58 28.12
CA GLN A 493 3.18 -6.18 28.00
C GLN A 493 4.56 -6.02 27.40
N THR A 494 4.69 -5.01 26.53
CA THR A 494 5.95 -4.62 25.88
C THR A 494 6.26 -3.15 26.17
N TYR A 495 7.53 -2.87 26.44
CA TYR A 495 8.04 -1.54 26.73
C TYR A 495 9.39 -1.33 26.05
N ARG A 496 9.58 -0.14 25.47
CA ARG A 496 10.84 0.23 24.80
C ARG A 496 11.64 1.15 25.72
N ASN A 497 12.96 0.91 25.80
CA ASN A 497 13.91 1.70 26.60
C ASN A 497 13.41 2.00 28.03
N TYR A 498 12.99 0.97 28.75
CA TYR A 498 12.47 1.06 30.10
C TYR A 498 13.51 0.57 31.12
N GLY A 499 14.11 1.49 31.86
CA GLY A 499 15.27 1.18 32.73
C GLY A 499 16.60 1.02 31.97
N GLY A 500 16.65 1.46 30.71
CA GLY A 500 17.81 1.34 29.82
C GLY A 500 17.75 0.15 28.85
N TYR A 501 16.77 -0.74 29.02
CA TYR A 501 16.58 -1.94 28.19
C TYR A 501 15.16 -2.02 27.63
N ASP A 502 14.98 -2.73 26.52
CA ASP A 502 13.63 -3.10 26.08
C ASP A 502 13.13 -4.27 26.92
N LEU A 503 11.84 -4.28 27.21
CA LEU A 503 11.22 -5.24 28.11
C LEU A 503 9.96 -5.80 27.48
N ALA A 504 9.79 -7.12 27.56
CA ALA A 504 8.51 -7.74 27.36
C ALA A 504 8.29 -8.82 28.39
N TRP A 505 7.05 -9.02 28.81
CA TRP A 505 6.72 -10.07 29.75
C TRP A 505 5.31 -10.61 29.50
N CYS A 506 5.08 -11.84 29.92
CA CYS A 506 3.78 -12.49 29.94
C CYS A 506 3.56 -13.17 31.29
N GLY A 507 2.36 -13.08 31.83
CA GLY A 507 2.03 -13.69 33.11
C GLY A 507 0.57 -14.08 33.22
N ARG A 508 0.31 -15.24 33.84
CA ARG A 508 -1.04 -15.74 34.11
C ARG A 508 -1.68 -14.96 35.24
N ALA A 509 -2.85 -14.37 35.00
CA ALA A 509 -3.66 -13.72 36.01
C ALA A 509 -4.19 -14.72 37.05
N GLN A 510 -4.35 -14.24 38.28
CA GLN A 510 -4.98 -14.99 39.36
C GLN A 510 -6.49 -15.14 39.17
N ASP A 511 -7.11 -14.13 38.59
CA ASP A 511 -8.55 -14.03 38.38
C ASP A 511 -8.89 -13.12 37.19
N ASP A 512 -10.18 -12.96 36.93
CA ASP A 512 -10.72 -12.18 35.80
C ASP A 512 -10.48 -10.68 35.93
N SER A 513 -10.09 -10.17 37.11
CA SER A 513 -9.70 -8.76 37.26
C SER A 513 -8.37 -8.47 36.57
N ALA A 514 -7.55 -9.52 36.38
CA ALA A 514 -6.19 -9.44 35.90
C ALA A 514 -5.32 -8.45 36.70
N GLU A 515 -5.63 -8.14 37.96
CA GLU A 515 -4.80 -7.24 38.78
C GLU A 515 -3.51 -7.91 39.27
N LEU A 516 -3.56 -9.21 39.55
CA LEU A 516 -2.46 -9.99 40.12
C LEU A 516 -2.11 -11.18 39.21
N LEU A 517 -0.83 -11.55 39.21
CA LEU A 517 -0.25 -12.62 38.41
C LEU A 517 0.36 -13.69 39.32
N ASP A 518 0.17 -14.95 38.94
CA ASP A 518 0.79 -16.12 39.59
C ASP A 518 2.10 -16.57 38.93
N THR A 519 2.36 -16.07 37.73
CA THR A 519 3.56 -16.39 36.95
C THR A 519 3.99 -15.12 36.24
N LEU A 520 5.30 -14.95 36.08
CA LEU A 520 5.85 -13.85 35.32
C LEU A 520 7.06 -14.34 34.52
N ASN A 521 6.84 -14.54 33.22
CA ASN A 521 7.88 -14.82 32.24
C ASN A 521 8.34 -13.51 31.62
N VAL A 522 9.64 -13.27 31.61
CA VAL A 522 10.26 -12.03 31.10
C VAL A 522 11.17 -12.36 29.94
N TYR A 523 10.94 -11.72 28.80
CA TYR A 523 11.83 -11.80 27.65
C TYR A 523 13.07 -10.94 27.86
N VAL A 524 14.25 -11.53 27.66
CA VAL A 524 15.55 -10.89 27.85
C VAL A 524 16.35 -10.90 26.55
N GLN A 525 16.73 -9.70 26.10
CA GLN A 525 17.64 -9.54 24.96
C GLN A 525 19.08 -9.83 25.38
N GLY A 526 19.48 -11.10 25.27
CA GLY A 526 20.71 -11.58 25.92
C GLY A 526 22.01 -10.98 25.37
N ALA A 527 21.99 -10.32 24.22
CA ALA A 527 23.13 -9.58 23.68
C ALA A 527 23.24 -8.13 24.24
N LEU A 528 22.16 -7.61 24.81
CA LEU A 528 22.07 -6.23 25.31
C LEU A 528 22.02 -6.18 26.84
N VAL A 529 21.31 -7.13 27.46
CA VAL A 529 21.09 -7.18 28.90
C VAL A 529 22.20 -8.01 29.56
N PRO A 530 22.96 -7.46 30.52
CA PRO A 530 23.96 -8.20 31.28
C PRO A 530 23.33 -9.35 32.07
N ASP A 531 24.05 -10.47 32.19
CA ASP A 531 23.53 -11.65 32.91
C ASP A 531 23.29 -11.39 34.41
N ASN A 532 23.99 -10.42 35.01
CA ASN A 532 23.79 -10.00 36.40
C ASN A 532 22.70 -8.93 36.57
N ALA A 533 21.99 -8.55 35.50
CA ALA A 533 20.90 -7.60 35.60
C ALA A 533 19.76 -8.16 36.47
N VAL A 534 18.95 -7.26 37.02
CA VAL A 534 17.92 -7.58 38.00
C VAL A 534 16.54 -7.21 37.47
N ILE A 535 15.60 -8.15 37.54
CA ILE A 535 14.17 -7.90 37.28
C ILE A 535 13.56 -7.31 38.54
N LYS A 536 12.95 -6.13 38.43
CA LYS A 536 12.23 -5.44 39.51
C LYS A 536 10.73 -5.52 39.26
N TYR A 537 9.99 -5.93 40.28
CA TYR A 537 8.54 -6.10 40.24
C TYR A 537 7.95 -5.78 41.61
N THR A 538 6.63 -5.70 41.69
CA THR A 538 5.93 -5.41 42.94
C THR A 538 4.94 -6.54 43.21
N VAL A 539 4.84 -6.96 44.46
CA VAL A 539 3.85 -7.95 44.91
C VAL A 539 2.86 -7.32 45.87
N ARG A 540 1.65 -7.88 45.93
CA ARG A 540 0.66 -7.53 46.95
C ARG A 540 0.66 -8.57 48.06
N LEU A 541 0.91 -8.13 49.29
CA LEU A 541 0.92 -8.97 50.47
C LEU A 541 -0.52 -9.26 50.96
N ALA A 542 -0.64 -10.25 51.85
CA ALA A 542 -1.94 -10.67 52.38
C ALA A 542 -2.68 -9.58 53.18
N ASP A 543 -1.97 -8.58 53.69
CA ASP A 543 -2.55 -7.41 54.37
C ASP A 543 -2.98 -6.28 53.40
N GLY A 544 -2.84 -6.51 52.10
CA GLY A 544 -3.15 -5.55 51.04
C GLY A 544 -2.06 -4.52 50.75
N SER A 545 -0.94 -4.53 51.49
CA SER A 545 0.20 -3.66 51.20
C SER A 545 0.99 -4.13 49.98
N GLU A 546 1.67 -3.20 49.32
CA GLU A 546 2.48 -3.47 48.13
C GLU A 546 3.97 -3.44 48.50
N GLU A 547 4.72 -4.48 48.13
CA GLU A 547 6.14 -4.64 48.40
C GLU A 547 6.93 -4.70 47.09
N ALA A 548 7.91 -3.81 46.92
CA ALA A 548 8.83 -3.86 45.79
C ALA A 548 9.88 -4.95 45.99
N ARG A 549 9.99 -5.86 45.03
CA ARG A 549 10.94 -6.99 45.01
C ARG A 549 11.84 -6.93 43.79
N SER A 550 12.91 -7.70 43.85
CA SER A 550 13.87 -7.78 42.77
C SER A 550 14.60 -9.12 42.75
N VAL A 551 14.82 -9.70 41.57
CA VAL A 551 15.52 -10.97 41.38
C VAL A 551 16.59 -10.85 40.30
N CYS A 552 17.78 -11.39 40.54
CA CYS A 552 18.86 -11.41 39.57
C CYS A 552 18.55 -12.41 38.46
N LEU A 553 18.83 -12.08 37.20
CA LEU A 553 18.64 -12.99 36.07
C LEU A 553 19.44 -14.29 36.20
N LEU A 554 20.56 -14.28 36.93
CA LEU A 554 21.33 -15.49 37.23
C LEU A 554 20.56 -16.48 38.12
N ASP A 555 19.66 -15.97 38.95
CA ASP A 555 18.90 -16.75 39.92
C ASP A 555 17.53 -17.19 39.37
N CYS A 556 17.13 -16.69 38.19
CA CYS A 556 15.92 -17.13 37.50
C CYS A 556 16.14 -18.45 36.75
N ASP A 557 15.07 -19.25 36.69
CA ASP A 557 14.93 -20.29 35.69
C ASP A 557 14.86 -19.66 34.30
N ARG A 558 15.59 -20.25 33.35
CA ARG A 558 15.81 -19.67 32.02
C ARG A 558 15.69 -20.71 30.93
N THR A 559 15.03 -20.34 29.84
CA THR A 559 15.05 -21.14 28.60
C THR A 559 16.45 -21.14 28.00
N GLU A 560 16.71 -22.10 27.10
CA GLU A 560 17.89 -22.01 26.25
C GLU A 560 17.87 -20.73 25.41
N ARG A 561 19.05 -20.18 25.14
CA ARG A 561 19.19 -18.99 24.29
C ARG A 561 18.86 -19.36 22.84
N ASN A 562 18.03 -18.55 22.20
CA ASN A 562 17.70 -18.72 20.79
C ASN A 562 18.85 -18.26 19.88
N ALA A 563 18.65 -18.30 18.55
CA ALA A 563 19.66 -17.91 17.57
C ALA A 563 20.10 -16.43 17.65
N ARG A 564 19.29 -15.55 18.28
CA ARG A 564 19.62 -14.15 18.56
C ARG A 564 20.37 -13.97 19.89
N GLY A 565 20.49 -15.02 20.68
CA GLY A 565 21.07 -15.00 22.03
C GLY A 565 20.06 -14.64 23.12
N ASP A 566 18.79 -14.45 22.76
CA ASP A 566 17.70 -14.05 23.64
C ASP A 566 17.10 -15.27 24.35
N TYR A 567 16.51 -15.06 25.52
CA TYR A 567 15.92 -16.12 26.35
C TYR A 567 14.77 -15.58 27.18
N ILE A 568 13.98 -16.47 27.78
CA ILE A 568 12.93 -16.14 28.74
C ILE A 568 13.43 -16.48 30.13
N ALA A 569 13.29 -15.54 31.06
CA ALA A 569 13.54 -15.72 32.48
C ALA A 569 12.21 -15.79 33.24
N THR A 570 12.03 -16.81 34.05
CA THR A 570 10.83 -17.00 34.86
C THR A 570 11.07 -16.44 36.26
N VAL A 571 10.17 -15.58 36.73
CA VAL A 571 10.13 -15.07 38.09
C VAL A 571 9.13 -15.91 38.88
N GLU A 572 9.65 -16.70 39.83
CA GLU A 572 8.84 -17.50 40.74
C GLU A 572 8.45 -16.66 41.96
N ASP A 573 7.26 -16.04 41.92
CA ASP A 573 6.62 -15.39 43.06
C ASP A 573 5.09 -15.46 42.90
N SER A 574 4.34 -15.05 43.93
CA SER A 574 2.88 -15.02 43.93
C SER A 574 2.35 -13.62 44.17
N SER A 575 1.14 -13.33 43.69
CA SER A 575 0.48 -12.04 43.85
C SER A 575 1.31 -10.88 43.28
N ILE A 576 1.98 -11.13 42.15
CA ILE A 576 2.73 -10.11 41.42
C ILE A 576 1.74 -9.14 40.80
N LEU A 577 1.92 -7.83 40.97
CA LEU A 577 1.02 -6.86 40.34
C LEU A 577 1.19 -6.89 38.82
N ASN A 578 0.05 -6.92 38.11
CA ASN A 578 -0.03 -6.67 36.67
C ASN A 578 0.23 -5.18 36.38
N ALA A 579 1.48 -4.80 36.59
CA ALA A 579 1.98 -3.45 36.47
C ALA A 579 3.32 -3.45 35.73
N LYS A 580 3.90 -2.27 35.57
CA LYS A 580 5.19 -2.13 34.89
C LYS A 580 6.32 -2.82 35.66
N VAL A 581 6.80 -3.93 35.11
CA VAL A 581 8.05 -4.61 35.49
C VAL A 581 9.26 -3.83 34.92
N MET A 582 10.47 -3.95 35.48
CA MET A 582 11.70 -3.33 34.93
C MET A 582 12.89 -4.30 34.93
N ILE A 583 13.85 -4.07 34.03
CA ILE A 583 15.19 -4.70 34.08
C ILE A 583 16.24 -3.59 34.26
N TRP A 584 17.20 -3.80 35.16
CA TRP A 584 18.26 -2.84 35.50
C TRP A 584 19.61 -3.53 35.63
N ASP A 585 20.70 -2.80 35.39
CA ASP A 585 22.05 -3.27 35.73
C ASP A 585 22.13 -3.55 37.24
N GLY A 586 22.62 -4.76 37.56
CA GLY A 586 22.76 -5.26 38.94
C GLY A 586 24.07 -4.89 39.60
#